data_AF-A0A8S3DAL2-F1
#
_entry.id   AF-A0A8S3DAL2-F1
#
_cell.length_a   1.000
_cell.length_b   1.000
_cell.length_c   1.000
_cell.angle_alpha   90.00
_cell.angle_beta   90.00
_cell.angle_gamma   90.00
#
_symmetry.space_group_name_H-M   'P 1'
#
loop_
_entity.id
_entity.type
_entity.pdbx_description
1 polymer ?
#
loop_
_entity_poly.entity_id
_entity_poly.type
_entity_poly.pdbx_seq_one_letter_code
_entity_poly.pdbx_strand_id
1 'polypeptide(L)'
;MILEPFSDDEKFTKKDHEEISKNRQNVIEELGKISKDTDNSLTFEEFLEHVNINEEEYIKMIRSEFKKAKAFLKRAPNEIRINAYNSMIMLLHRANMDIQFILDPYSCLMYCVDYINKSENGMSKLLREALNNEISAQEAVYHILSIPLSISSRSTVFINTNRPENRISMLRSDEILQKLEPDSSDTFVEGLIDMYTNRPDEMKNVCLADFASLYNVSKKKADNAQI
;
A
#
# COMPACT_ATOMS: atom_id res chain seq x y z
N MET A 1 -5.87 20.06 -11.93
CA MET A 1 -4.86 19.32 -12.71
C MET A 1 -4.14 18.33 -11.81
N ILE A 2 -3.68 17.19 -12.34
CA ILE A 2 -2.78 16.28 -11.62
C ILE A 2 -1.38 16.53 -12.18
N LEU A 3 -0.41 16.74 -11.30
CA LEU A 3 0.98 16.92 -11.68
C LEU A 3 1.83 15.78 -11.12
N GLU A 4 2.65 15.22 -11.99
CA GLU A 4 3.65 14.21 -11.66
C GLU A 4 5.00 14.87 -11.34
N PRO A 5 5.80 14.30 -10.43
CA PRO A 5 7.15 14.78 -10.18
C PRO A 5 8.02 14.65 -11.46
N PHE A 6 9.20 15.23 -11.43
CA PHE A 6 10.19 14.95 -12.46
C PHE A 6 10.67 13.50 -12.37
N SER A 7 10.79 12.87 -13.53
CA SER A 7 11.41 11.55 -13.68
C SER A 7 12.92 11.62 -13.43
N ASP A 8 13.53 10.50 -13.06
CA ASP A 8 14.98 10.42 -12.81
C ASP A 8 15.82 10.77 -14.06
N ASP A 9 15.23 10.67 -15.24
CA ASP A 9 15.84 11.00 -16.53
C ASP A 9 15.81 12.52 -16.84
N GLU A 10 14.90 13.27 -16.20
CA GLU A 10 14.79 14.72 -16.34
C GLU A 10 15.85 15.42 -15.47
N LYS A 11 17.08 15.51 -15.98
CA LYS A 11 18.20 16.15 -15.28
C LYS A 11 18.15 17.67 -15.42
N PHE A 12 18.21 18.34 -14.28
CA PHE A 12 18.35 19.80 -14.19
C PHE A 12 19.82 20.21 -14.15
N THR A 13 20.16 21.29 -14.84
CA THR A 13 21.46 21.93 -14.65
C THR A 13 21.46 22.75 -13.36
N LYS A 14 22.64 23.12 -12.85
CA LYS A 14 22.75 24.06 -11.72
C LYS A 14 22.02 25.37 -12.00
N LYS A 15 22.11 25.85 -13.24
CA LYS A 15 21.45 27.09 -13.68
C LYS A 15 19.93 26.97 -13.63
N ASP A 16 19.37 25.83 -14.04
CA ASP A 16 17.92 25.59 -13.93
C ASP A 16 17.46 25.63 -12.48
N HIS A 17 18.22 25.04 -11.55
CA HIS A 17 17.88 25.07 -10.13
C HIS A 17 17.92 26.48 -9.54
N GLU A 18 18.92 27.29 -9.92
CA GLU A 18 19.02 28.69 -9.50
C GLU A 18 17.83 29.51 -10.01
N GLU A 19 17.46 29.33 -11.27
CA GLU A 19 16.33 29.99 -11.92
C GLU A 19 14.99 29.60 -11.29
N ILE A 20 14.74 28.30 -11.11
CA ILE A 20 13.54 27.78 -10.43
C ILE A 20 13.45 28.36 -9.01
N SER A 21 14.56 28.39 -8.27
CA SER A 21 14.57 28.92 -6.91
C SER A 21 14.25 30.42 -6.85
N LYS A 22 14.80 31.20 -7.80
CA LYS A 22 14.52 32.64 -7.92
C LYS A 22 13.06 32.90 -8.28
N ASN A 23 12.54 32.20 -9.29
CA ASN A 23 11.16 32.33 -9.73
C ASN A 23 10.19 31.94 -8.62
N ARG A 24 10.48 30.87 -7.87
CA ARG A 24 9.71 30.45 -6.70
C ARG A 24 9.62 31.54 -5.65
N GLN A 25 10.75 32.16 -5.32
CA GLN A 25 10.76 33.23 -4.32
C GLN A 25 9.88 34.41 -4.76
N ASN A 26 9.99 34.82 -6.02
CA ASN A 26 9.17 35.89 -6.60
C ASN A 26 7.66 35.57 -6.54
N VAL A 27 7.29 34.36 -6.99
CA VAL A 27 5.89 33.89 -7.00
C VAL A 27 5.30 33.85 -5.60
N ILE A 28 6.03 33.32 -4.61
CA ILE A 28 5.55 33.23 -3.22
C ILE A 28 5.35 34.63 -2.64
N GLU A 29 6.26 35.56 -2.91
CA GLU A 29 6.16 36.94 -2.42
C GLU A 29 4.95 37.67 -3.01
N GLU A 30 4.74 37.58 -4.33
CA GLU A 30 3.59 38.21 -4.99
C GLU A 30 2.25 37.58 -4.58
N LEU A 31 2.17 36.25 -4.54
CA LEU A 31 0.99 35.56 -4.02
C LEU A 31 0.71 35.96 -2.56
N GLY A 32 1.76 36.14 -1.75
CA GLY A 32 1.65 36.63 -0.38
C GLY A 32 1.02 38.02 -0.27
N LYS A 33 1.30 38.92 -1.22
CA LYS A 33 0.69 40.25 -1.30
C LYS A 33 -0.77 40.16 -1.75
N ILE A 34 -1.02 39.42 -2.84
CA ILE A 34 -2.35 39.26 -3.45
C ILE A 34 -3.31 38.51 -2.51
N SER A 35 -2.82 37.62 -1.65
CA SER A 35 -3.65 36.89 -0.67
C SER A 35 -4.35 37.77 0.38
N LYS A 36 -3.99 39.05 0.45
CA LYS A 36 -4.66 40.05 1.31
C LYS A 36 -5.71 40.85 0.56
N ASP A 37 -5.73 40.75 -0.77
CA ASP A 37 -6.70 41.41 -1.61
C ASP A 37 -8.05 40.67 -1.51
N THR A 38 -9.13 41.44 -1.48
CA THR A 38 -10.50 40.93 -1.48
C THR A 38 -11.16 41.10 -2.85
N ASP A 39 -10.50 41.79 -3.78
CA ASP A 39 -10.89 41.83 -5.17
C ASP A 39 -10.45 40.54 -5.87
N ASN A 40 -11.41 39.77 -6.36
CA ASN A 40 -11.19 38.52 -7.11
C ASN A 40 -10.99 38.78 -8.62
N SER A 41 -10.63 40.00 -9.01
CA SER A 41 -10.54 40.42 -10.41
C SER A 41 -9.30 39.88 -11.13
N LEU A 42 -8.21 39.59 -10.42
CA LEU A 42 -6.96 39.12 -11.01
C LEU A 42 -7.08 37.69 -11.54
N THR A 43 -6.91 37.53 -12.85
CA THR A 43 -6.85 36.22 -13.52
C THR A 43 -5.49 35.56 -13.36
N PHE A 44 -5.40 34.26 -13.68
CA PHE A 44 -4.13 33.53 -13.61
C PHE A 44 -3.14 34.03 -14.67
N GLU A 45 -3.63 34.36 -15.86
CA GLU A 45 -2.86 34.89 -16.97
C GLU A 45 -2.26 36.26 -16.62
N GLU A 46 -3.06 37.17 -16.07
CA GLU A 46 -2.57 38.48 -15.60
C GLU A 46 -1.57 38.34 -14.45
N PHE A 47 -1.76 37.35 -13.57
CA PHE A 47 -0.80 37.04 -12.52
C PHE A 47 0.55 36.61 -13.11
N LEU A 48 0.55 35.70 -14.10
CA LEU A 48 1.75 35.23 -14.78
C LEU A 48 2.51 36.38 -15.48
N GLU A 49 1.77 37.29 -16.13
CA GLU A 49 2.35 38.52 -16.69
C GLU A 49 2.99 39.40 -15.61
N HIS A 50 2.34 39.55 -14.44
CA HIS A 50 2.86 40.35 -13.33
C HIS A 50 4.17 39.79 -12.76
N VAL A 51 4.27 38.46 -12.62
CA VAL A 51 5.50 37.80 -12.14
C VAL A 51 6.54 37.59 -13.24
N ASN A 52 6.20 37.90 -14.49
CA ASN A 52 7.03 37.72 -15.69
C ASN A 52 7.52 36.26 -15.86
N ILE A 53 6.59 35.31 -15.77
CA ILE A 53 6.83 33.86 -15.90
C ILE A 53 5.74 33.28 -16.82
N ASN A 54 6.08 32.34 -17.69
CA ASN A 54 5.06 31.66 -18.50
C ASN A 54 4.45 30.43 -17.78
N GLU A 55 3.35 29.91 -18.29
CA GLU A 55 2.65 28.79 -17.64
C GLU A 55 3.52 27.52 -17.54
N GLU A 56 4.35 27.23 -18.54
CA GLU A 56 5.24 26.07 -18.52
C GLU A 56 6.31 26.17 -17.44
N GLU A 57 6.92 27.35 -17.27
CA GLU A 57 7.88 27.64 -16.22
C GLU A 57 7.24 27.57 -14.83
N TYR A 58 6.00 28.06 -14.70
CA TYR A 58 5.23 27.94 -13.46
C TYR A 58 4.96 26.47 -13.11
N ILE A 59 4.49 25.66 -14.07
CA ILE A 59 4.26 24.23 -13.87
C ILE A 59 5.57 23.50 -13.57
N LYS A 60 6.66 23.83 -14.28
CA LYS A 60 8.01 23.26 -14.06
C LYS A 60 8.50 23.54 -12.64
N MET A 61 8.32 24.77 -12.16
CA MET A 61 8.63 25.16 -10.79
C MET A 61 7.81 24.34 -9.79
N ILE A 62 6.48 24.24 -9.95
CA ILE A 62 5.62 23.48 -9.04
C ILE A 62 5.99 21.99 -9.01
N ARG A 63 6.24 21.37 -10.17
CA ARG A 63 6.67 19.96 -10.27
C ARG A 63 7.97 19.66 -9.51
N SER A 64 8.81 20.68 -9.30
CA SER A 64 10.09 20.51 -8.57
C SER A 64 9.92 20.41 -7.05
N GLU A 65 8.73 20.74 -6.50
CA GLU A 65 8.51 20.82 -5.06
C GLU A 65 8.11 19.49 -4.41
N PHE A 66 7.67 18.51 -5.19
CA PHE A 66 7.14 17.26 -4.65
C PHE A 66 7.77 16.04 -5.31
N LYS A 67 7.79 14.95 -4.55
CA LYS A 67 8.36 13.64 -4.95
C LYS A 67 7.29 12.64 -5.37
N LYS A 68 6.01 13.00 -5.26
CA LYS A 68 4.85 12.14 -5.55
C LYS A 68 3.78 12.94 -6.28
N ALA A 69 3.01 12.26 -7.13
CA ALA A 69 1.87 12.85 -7.83
C ALA A 69 0.98 13.66 -6.88
N LYS A 70 0.53 14.84 -7.31
CA LYS A 70 -0.35 15.69 -6.51
C LYS A 70 -1.46 16.30 -7.37
N ALA A 71 -2.68 16.28 -6.83
CA ALA A 71 -3.82 16.94 -7.44
C ALA A 71 -3.89 18.40 -6.98
N PHE A 72 -3.94 19.32 -7.93
CA PHE A 72 -4.12 20.74 -7.71
C PHE A 72 -5.52 21.17 -8.17
N LEU A 73 -6.27 21.78 -7.27
CA LEU A 73 -7.59 22.35 -7.56
C LEU A 73 -7.43 23.68 -8.30
N LYS A 74 -8.37 23.98 -9.21
CA LYS A 74 -8.43 25.30 -9.84
C LYS A 74 -8.76 26.34 -8.77
N ARG A 75 -7.96 27.40 -8.70
CA ARG A 75 -8.06 28.50 -7.73
C ARG A 75 -7.76 29.83 -8.41
N ALA A 76 -8.31 30.92 -7.89
CA ALA A 76 -7.82 32.25 -8.24
C ALA A 76 -6.51 32.56 -7.48
N PRO A 77 -5.63 33.43 -8.00
CA PRO A 77 -4.35 33.75 -7.38
C PRO A 77 -4.43 34.29 -5.94
N ASN A 78 -5.55 34.87 -5.53
CA ASN A 78 -5.76 35.36 -4.16
C ASN A 78 -6.28 34.30 -3.17
N GLU A 79 -6.71 33.13 -3.65
CA GLU A 79 -7.28 32.06 -2.84
C GLU A 79 -6.22 31.13 -2.19
N ILE A 80 -4.94 31.50 -2.20
CA ILE A 80 -3.84 30.62 -1.72
C ILE A 80 -4.00 30.20 -0.25
N ARG A 81 -4.75 30.99 0.54
CA ARG A 81 -5.00 30.75 1.97
C ARG A 81 -6.29 29.98 2.24
N ILE A 82 -6.98 29.56 1.18
CA ILE A 82 -8.23 28.81 1.28
C ILE A 82 -7.92 27.32 1.12
N ASN A 83 -8.05 26.58 2.22
CA ASN A 83 -7.94 25.13 2.17
C ASN A 83 -8.98 24.51 1.23
N ALA A 84 -8.68 23.31 0.73
CA ALA A 84 -9.65 22.54 -0.04
C ALA A 84 -10.82 22.11 0.85
N TYR A 85 -12.03 22.41 0.40
CA TYR A 85 -13.26 22.15 1.15
C TYR A 85 -14.37 21.65 0.22
N ASN A 86 -15.32 20.93 0.80
CA ASN A 86 -16.55 20.56 0.12
C ASN A 86 -17.64 21.56 0.51
N SER A 87 -18.24 22.24 -0.46
CA SER A 87 -19.23 23.31 -0.21
C SER A 87 -20.45 22.84 0.57
N MET A 88 -20.98 21.66 0.25
CA MET A 88 -22.11 21.06 0.96
C MET A 88 -21.76 20.75 2.42
N ILE A 89 -20.59 20.14 2.65
CA ILE A 89 -20.12 19.84 4.02
C ILE A 89 -19.86 21.15 4.79
N MET A 90 -19.30 22.17 4.15
CA MET A 90 -19.07 23.47 4.77
C MET A 90 -20.37 24.10 5.26
N LEU A 91 -21.44 24.03 4.44
CA LEU A 91 -22.75 24.57 4.81
C LEU A 91 -23.37 23.87 6.02
N LEU A 92 -23.19 22.54 6.11
CA LEU A 92 -23.75 21.71 7.17
C LEU A 92 -22.92 21.77 8.47
N HIS A 93 -21.60 21.61 8.36
CA HIS A 93 -20.71 21.41 9.50
C HIS A 93 -20.03 22.70 9.98
N ARG A 94 -19.85 23.69 9.09
CA ARG A 94 -19.26 25.01 9.36
C ARG A 94 -17.92 24.97 10.11
N ALA A 95 -17.10 23.96 9.83
CA ALA A 95 -15.77 23.80 10.39
C ALA A 95 -14.70 23.89 9.28
N ASN A 96 -13.48 24.27 9.67
CA ASN A 96 -12.35 24.25 8.75
C ASN A 96 -12.13 22.84 8.20
N MET A 97 -11.84 22.74 6.90
CA MET A 97 -11.58 21.49 6.20
C MET A 97 -10.21 21.54 5.53
N ASP A 98 -9.59 20.38 5.42
CA ASP A 98 -8.36 20.19 4.65
C ASP A 98 -8.50 18.87 3.86
N ILE A 99 -9.25 18.94 2.75
CA ILE A 99 -9.58 17.78 1.92
C ILE A 99 -8.54 17.63 0.82
N GLN A 100 -7.91 16.46 0.71
CA GLN A 100 -6.92 16.18 -0.32
C GLN A 100 -7.32 14.93 -1.12
N PHE A 101 -7.09 14.96 -2.43
CA PHE A 101 -7.28 13.77 -3.26
C PHE A 101 -6.17 12.76 -3.00
N ILE A 102 -6.56 11.51 -2.88
CA ILE A 102 -5.64 10.39 -2.70
C ILE A 102 -5.37 9.80 -4.07
N LEU A 103 -4.14 9.97 -4.55
CA LEU A 103 -3.68 9.42 -5.83
C LEU A 103 -2.96 8.07 -5.68
N ASP A 104 -2.65 7.69 -4.44
CA ASP A 104 -1.91 6.48 -4.09
C ASP A 104 -2.45 5.90 -2.76
N PRO A 105 -2.96 4.65 -2.75
CA PRO A 105 -3.46 3.99 -1.53
C PRO A 105 -2.41 3.91 -0.40
N TYR A 106 -1.13 3.78 -0.74
CA TYR A 106 -0.05 3.75 0.25
C TYR A 106 0.03 5.08 1.01
N SER A 107 -0.14 6.21 0.31
CA SER A 107 -0.12 7.53 0.92
C SER A 107 -1.30 7.75 1.89
N CYS A 108 -2.47 7.15 1.62
CA CYS A 108 -3.59 7.13 2.58
C CYS A 108 -3.21 6.40 3.87
N LEU A 109 -2.59 5.23 3.74
CA LEU A 109 -2.26 4.39 4.88
C LEU A 109 -1.14 4.97 5.72
N MET A 110 -0.10 5.52 5.08
CA MET A 110 0.94 6.26 5.79
C MET A 110 0.33 7.41 6.59
N TYR A 111 -0.62 8.16 6.03
CA TYR A 111 -1.32 9.21 6.77
C TYR A 111 -2.08 8.65 7.99
N CYS A 112 -2.82 7.54 7.81
CA CYS A 112 -3.52 6.89 8.93
C CYS A 112 -2.55 6.43 10.03
N VAL A 113 -1.43 5.78 9.64
CA VAL A 113 -0.39 5.31 10.56
C VAL A 113 0.25 6.49 11.29
N ASP A 114 0.65 7.55 10.58
CA ASP A 114 1.22 8.76 11.16
C ASP A 114 0.24 9.45 12.13
N TYR A 115 -1.06 9.36 11.85
CA TYR A 115 -2.10 9.92 12.71
C TYR A 115 -2.37 9.08 13.96
N ILE A 116 -2.38 7.75 13.83
CA ILE A 116 -2.43 6.83 14.99
C ILE A 116 -1.21 7.08 15.88
N ASN A 117 -0.05 7.25 15.27
CA ASN A 117 1.22 7.54 15.95
C ASN A 117 1.38 9.03 16.30
N LYS A 118 0.31 9.84 16.21
CA LYS A 118 0.42 11.28 16.48
C LYS A 118 0.78 11.61 17.93
N SER A 119 0.33 10.79 18.88
CA SER A 119 0.77 10.87 20.28
C SER A 119 2.27 10.62 20.42
N GLU A 120 2.86 9.85 19.51
CA GLU A 120 4.27 9.49 19.50
C GLU A 120 5.16 10.54 18.82
N ASN A 121 4.59 11.40 17.98
CA ASN A 121 5.33 12.49 17.33
C ASN A 121 5.88 13.54 18.32
N GLY A 122 5.41 13.55 19.57
CA GLY A 122 5.98 14.34 20.67
C GLY A 122 7.12 13.66 21.42
N MET A 123 7.44 12.40 21.11
CA MET A 123 8.52 11.65 21.76
C MET A 123 9.89 12.01 21.22
N SER A 124 10.87 12.09 22.11
CA SER A 124 12.25 12.40 21.76
C SER A 124 12.83 11.33 20.83
N LYS A 125 13.79 11.72 19.98
CA LYS A 125 14.42 10.82 18.99
C LYS A 125 14.94 9.50 19.60
N LEU A 126 15.50 9.56 20.81
CA LEU A 126 15.98 8.41 21.58
C LEU A 126 14.84 7.46 21.99
N LEU A 127 13.71 7.99 22.44
CA LEU A 127 12.55 7.19 22.83
C LEU A 127 11.90 6.53 21.61
N ARG A 128 11.90 7.23 20.47
CA ARG A 128 11.50 6.67 19.17
C ARG A 128 12.42 5.54 18.71
N GLU A 129 13.74 5.71 18.84
CA GLU A 129 14.72 4.66 18.53
C GLU A 129 14.58 3.44 19.46
N ALA A 130 14.19 3.62 20.71
CA ALA A 130 13.91 2.53 21.64
C ALA A 130 12.61 1.77 21.32
N LEU A 131 11.58 2.48 20.85
CA LEU A 131 10.27 1.91 20.45
C LEU A 131 10.27 1.30 19.04
N ASN A 132 11.16 1.74 18.14
CA ASN A 132 11.38 1.15 16.81
C ASN A 132 11.85 -0.33 16.84
N ASN A 133 11.94 -0.95 18.01
CA ASN A 133 12.03 -2.41 18.13
C ASN A 133 10.67 -3.11 17.86
N GLU A 134 9.58 -2.35 17.72
CA GLU A 134 8.31 -2.82 17.19
C GLU A 134 8.12 -2.34 15.74
N ILE A 135 7.71 -3.29 14.89
CA ILE A 135 7.39 -3.24 13.45
C ILE A 135 7.44 -1.85 12.80
N SER A 136 8.27 -1.70 11.77
CA SER A 136 8.41 -0.44 11.02
C SER A 136 7.09 0.01 10.37
N ALA A 137 6.90 1.33 10.16
CA ALA A 137 5.71 1.85 9.48
C ALA A 137 5.49 1.19 8.10
N GLN A 138 6.58 0.86 7.40
CA GLN A 138 6.55 0.14 6.14
C GLN A 138 6.00 -1.29 6.30
N GLU A 139 6.47 -2.06 7.29
CA GLU A 139 5.96 -3.40 7.58
C GLU A 139 4.49 -3.37 8.07
N ALA A 140 4.12 -2.37 8.87
CA ALA A 140 2.74 -2.19 9.33
C ALA A 140 1.78 -1.99 8.15
N VAL A 141 2.17 -1.20 7.14
CA VAL A 141 1.38 -1.00 5.92
C VAL A 141 1.23 -2.30 5.12
N TYR A 142 2.28 -3.11 5.01
CA TYR A 142 2.21 -4.43 4.34
C TYR A 142 1.23 -5.36 5.06
N HIS A 143 1.25 -5.38 6.39
CA HIS A 143 0.29 -6.15 7.18
C HIS A 143 -1.15 -5.66 7.01
N ILE A 144 -1.40 -4.35 7.06
CA ILE A 144 -2.74 -3.77 6.91
C ILE A 144 -3.31 -4.06 5.51
N LEU A 145 -2.48 -3.97 4.46
CA LEU A 145 -2.88 -4.26 3.09
C LEU A 145 -2.92 -5.75 2.74
N SER A 146 -2.53 -6.63 3.67
CA SER A 146 -2.33 -8.06 3.40
C SER A 146 -1.39 -8.32 2.21
N ILE A 147 -0.39 -7.44 2.01
CA ILE A 147 0.64 -7.61 0.98
C ILE A 147 1.72 -8.54 1.54
N PRO A 148 2.16 -9.56 0.78
CA PRO A 148 3.21 -10.47 1.23
C PRO A 148 4.51 -9.69 1.49
N LEU A 149 5.01 -9.76 2.73
CA LEU A 149 6.29 -9.16 3.16
C LEU A 149 7.51 -9.75 2.44
N SER A 150 7.38 -10.99 1.98
CA SER A 150 8.39 -11.68 1.19
C SER A 150 7.69 -12.60 0.19
N ILE A 151 8.22 -12.65 -1.02
CA ILE A 151 7.79 -13.56 -2.06
C ILE A 151 9.00 -14.44 -2.39
N SER A 152 8.84 -15.76 -2.22
CA SER A 152 9.86 -16.74 -2.56
C SER A 152 9.51 -17.37 -3.91
N SER A 153 10.51 -17.52 -4.79
CA SER A 153 10.37 -18.29 -6.03
C SER A 153 10.31 -19.80 -5.79
N ARG A 154 10.62 -20.25 -4.57
CA ARG A 154 10.59 -21.64 -4.14
C ARG A 154 9.49 -21.85 -3.11
N SER A 155 8.62 -22.84 -3.36
CA SER A 155 7.65 -23.31 -2.38
C SER A 155 8.33 -24.13 -1.30
N THR A 156 7.91 -23.94 -0.05
CA THR A 156 8.38 -24.74 1.09
C THR A 156 7.28 -25.70 1.52
N VAL A 157 7.62 -26.98 1.68
CA VAL A 157 6.70 -28.01 2.17
C VAL A 157 7.18 -28.45 3.56
N PHE A 158 6.29 -28.40 4.55
CA PHE A 158 6.58 -28.88 5.90
C PHE A 158 6.31 -30.39 6.00
N ILE A 159 7.31 -31.15 6.44
CA ILE A 159 7.18 -32.59 6.72
C ILE A 159 7.18 -32.78 8.23
N ASN A 160 6.05 -33.21 8.79
CA ASN A 160 5.95 -33.44 10.23
C ASN A 160 6.70 -34.73 10.65
N THR A 161 7.90 -34.57 11.19
CA THR A 161 8.76 -35.69 11.63
C THR A 161 8.45 -36.20 13.04
N ASN A 162 7.37 -35.73 13.69
CA ASN A 162 6.96 -36.27 14.99
C ASN A 162 6.60 -37.76 14.89
N ARG A 163 6.58 -38.44 16.04
CA ARG A 163 6.08 -39.82 16.13
C ARG A 163 4.60 -39.88 15.72
N PRO A 164 4.11 -40.97 15.10
CA PRO A 164 2.73 -41.08 14.60
C PRO A 164 1.66 -40.66 15.62
N GLU A 165 1.82 -41.05 16.88
CA GLU A 165 0.93 -40.72 18.00
C GLU A 165 0.85 -39.22 18.33
N ASN A 166 1.85 -38.43 17.92
CA ASN A 166 1.98 -37.00 18.18
C ASN A 166 1.82 -36.13 16.92
N ARG A 167 1.43 -36.73 15.79
CA ARG A 167 1.19 -35.97 14.55
C ARG A 167 -0.21 -35.37 14.57
N ILE A 168 -0.29 -34.08 14.33
CA ILE A 168 -1.55 -33.38 14.15
C ILE A 168 -2.16 -33.84 12.82
N SER A 169 -3.39 -34.34 12.88
CA SER A 169 -4.16 -34.77 11.72
C SER A 169 -5.40 -33.90 11.57
N MET A 170 -5.79 -33.59 10.34
CA MET A 170 -6.98 -32.79 10.06
C MET A 170 -8.19 -33.70 9.99
N LEU A 171 -9.28 -33.34 10.67
CA LEU A 171 -10.55 -34.05 10.55
C LEU A 171 -11.12 -33.90 9.13
N ARG A 172 -11.84 -34.92 8.67
CA ARG A 172 -12.69 -34.80 7.48
C ARG A 172 -13.82 -33.80 7.75
N SER A 173 -14.44 -33.27 6.71
CA SER A 173 -15.56 -32.34 6.85
C SER A 173 -16.73 -32.99 7.59
N ASP A 174 -17.50 -32.20 8.33
CA ASP A 174 -18.66 -32.66 9.10
C ASP A 174 -19.66 -33.45 8.25
N GLU A 175 -19.88 -33.04 6.99
CA GLU A 175 -20.77 -33.75 6.05
C GLU A 175 -20.33 -35.19 5.75
N ILE A 176 -19.02 -35.46 5.78
CA ILE A 176 -18.47 -36.81 5.55
C ILE A 176 -18.57 -37.58 6.86
N LEU A 177 -18.19 -36.97 7.98
CA LEU A 177 -18.22 -37.60 9.29
C LEU A 177 -19.62 -38.08 9.69
N GLN A 178 -20.67 -37.31 9.37
CA GLN A 178 -22.06 -37.69 9.65
C GLN A 178 -22.57 -38.87 8.82
N LYS A 179 -21.92 -39.17 7.69
CA LYS A 179 -22.26 -40.30 6.81
C LYS A 179 -21.45 -41.56 7.13
N LEU A 180 -20.48 -41.47 8.04
CA LEU A 180 -19.69 -42.62 8.48
C LEU A 180 -20.50 -43.46 9.46
N GLU A 181 -20.22 -44.76 9.46
CA GLU A 181 -20.73 -45.68 10.48
C GLU A 181 -20.28 -45.23 11.89
N PRO A 182 -21.10 -45.42 12.93
CA PRO A 182 -20.80 -44.95 14.29
C PRO A 182 -19.44 -45.38 14.85
N ASP A 183 -18.93 -46.54 14.43
CA ASP A 183 -17.66 -47.13 14.90
C ASP A 183 -16.49 -46.95 13.90
N SER A 184 -16.66 -46.11 12.87
CA SER A 184 -15.61 -45.89 11.86
C SER A 184 -14.40 -45.13 12.42
N SER A 185 -13.20 -45.67 12.19
CA SER A 185 -11.93 -45.02 12.54
C SER A 185 -11.38 -44.09 11.44
N ASP A 186 -12.04 -43.99 10.27
CA ASP A 186 -11.60 -43.17 9.12
C ASP A 186 -12.09 -41.71 9.24
N THR A 187 -11.77 -41.07 10.35
CA THR A 187 -12.24 -39.71 10.66
C THR A 187 -11.28 -38.61 10.18
N PHE A 188 -10.07 -38.96 9.78
CA PHE A 188 -9.02 -38.01 9.40
C PHE A 188 -8.78 -37.94 7.89
N VAL A 189 -8.37 -36.78 7.41
CA VAL A 189 -7.92 -36.58 6.03
C VAL A 189 -6.52 -37.16 5.89
N GLU A 190 -6.30 -37.96 4.85
CA GLU A 190 -4.97 -38.48 4.51
C GLU A 190 -3.97 -37.34 4.29
N GLY A 191 -2.87 -37.38 5.04
CA GLY A 191 -1.77 -36.44 4.95
C GLY A 191 -0.65 -36.92 4.02
N LEU A 192 0.36 -36.07 3.84
CA LEU A 192 1.55 -36.36 3.01
C LEU A 192 2.21 -37.70 3.36
N ILE A 193 2.30 -38.02 4.65
CA ILE A 193 2.98 -39.23 5.13
C ILE A 193 2.13 -40.48 4.86
N ASP A 194 0.81 -40.39 4.99
CA ASP A 194 -0.10 -41.50 4.71
C ASP A 194 -0.06 -41.83 3.21
N MET A 195 -0.08 -40.79 2.37
CA MET A 195 0.07 -40.95 0.92
C MET A 195 1.44 -41.53 0.53
N TYR A 196 2.52 -41.11 1.20
CA TYR A 196 3.83 -41.71 0.99
C TYR A 196 3.86 -43.18 1.43
N THR A 197 3.16 -43.52 2.51
CA THR A 197 3.07 -44.91 3.01
C THR A 197 2.30 -45.78 2.02
N ASN A 198 1.23 -45.24 1.43
CA ASN A 198 0.39 -45.90 0.44
C ASN A 198 0.84 -45.71 -1.02
N ARG A 199 2.09 -45.28 -1.24
CA ARG A 199 2.59 -44.99 -2.60
C ARG A 199 2.70 -46.27 -3.47
N PRO A 200 2.54 -46.15 -4.79
CA PRO A 200 2.70 -47.28 -5.71
C PRO A 200 4.08 -47.93 -5.62
N ASP A 201 4.16 -49.22 -5.95
CA ASP A 201 5.40 -50.00 -5.87
C ASP A 201 6.51 -49.45 -6.77
N GLU A 202 6.14 -48.80 -7.88
CA GLU A 202 7.04 -48.13 -8.81
C GLU A 202 7.79 -46.96 -8.17
N MET A 203 7.25 -46.39 -7.07
CA MET A 203 7.82 -45.26 -6.33
C MET A 203 8.59 -45.69 -5.08
N LYS A 204 8.92 -46.98 -4.91
CA LYS A 204 9.71 -47.46 -3.75
C LYS A 204 11.08 -46.82 -3.63
N ASN A 205 11.69 -46.45 -4.76
CA ASN A 205 13.01 -45.81 -4.81
C ASN A 205 12.98 -44.30 -4.47
N VAL A 206 11.79 -43.71 -4.33
CA VAL A 206 11.63 -42.29 -3.99
C VAL A 206 11.58 -42.17 -2.46
N CYS A 207 12.44 -41.32 -1.88
CA CYS A 207 12.41 -41.04 -0.45
C CYS A 207 11.30 -40.03 -0.10
N LEU A 208 10.96 -39.90 1.19
CA LEU A 208 9.89 -39.00 1.63
C LEU A 208 10.13 -37.53 1.25
N ALA A 209 11.37 -37.06 1.29
CA ALA A 209 11.71 -35.68 0.95
C ALA A 209 11.55 -35.41 -0.56
N ASP A 210 11.97 -36.35 -1.41
CA ASP A 210 11.78 -36.28 -2.86
C ASP A 210 10.29 -36.38 -3.21
N PHE A 211 9.57 -37.27 -2.52
CA PHE A 211 8.12 -37.40 -2.69
C PHE A 211 7.40 -36.08 -2.37
N ALA A 212 7.74 -35.45 -1.26
CA ALA A 212 7.15 -34.19 -0.82
C ALA A 212 7.49 -32.99 -1.71
N SER A 213 8.64 -33.00 -2.37
CA SER A 213 9.12 -31.87 -3.17
C SER A 213 8.76 -31.97 -4.65
N LEU A 214 8.67 -33.19 -5.21
CA LEU A 214 8.53 -33.40 -6.65
C LEU A 214 7.11 -33.82 -7.08
N TYR A 215 6.26 -34.26 -6.15
CA TYR A 215 4.96 -34.83 -6.48
C TYR A 215 3.82 -34.06 -5.81
N ASN A 216 2.86 -33.62 -6.63
CA ASN A 216 1.60 -33.08 -6.16
C ASN A 216 0.54 -34.19 -6.18
N VAL A 217 -0.20 -34.35 -5.08
CA VAL A 217 -1.31 -35.30 -5.03
C VAL A 217 -2.56 -34.63 -5.57
N SER A 218 -3.00 -35.06 -6.76
CA SER A 218 -4.30 -34.69 -7.30
C SER A 218 -5.35 -35.68 -6.79
N LYS A 219 -6.35 -35.19 -6.04
CA LYS A 219 -7.55 -36.00 -5.78
C LYS A 219 -8.23 -36.23 -7.12
N LYS A 220 -8.36 -37.49 -7.56
CA LYS A 220 -9.29 -37.81 -8.65
C LYS A 220 -10.65 -37.23 -8.27
N LYS A 221 -11.26 -36.42 -9.15
CA LYS A 221 -12.70 -36.15 -9.06
C LYS A 221 -13.37 -37.52 -8.99
N ALA A 222 -14.18 -37.77 -7.97
CA ALA A 222 -15.05 -38.92 -7.97
C ALA A 222 -15.88 -38.84 -9.27
N ASP A 223 -15.77 -39.87 -10.11
CA ASP A 223 -16.68 -40.05 -11.23
C ASP A 223 -18.08 -40.16 -10.64
N ASN A 224 -18.87 -39.09 -10.75
CA ASN A 224 -20.32 -39.17 -10.65
C ASN A 224 -20.79 -39.97 -11.86
N ALA A 225 -20.70 -41.29 -11.76
CA ALA A 225 -21.27 -42.25 -12.68
C ALA A 225 -22.15 -43.20 -11.88
N GLN A 226 -23.44 -42.89 -11.80
CA GLN A 226 -24.50 -43.78 -12.28
C GLN A 226 -25.85 -43.07 -12.24
N ILE A 227 -26.58 -43.24 -13.35
CA ILE A 227 -27.97 -42.87 -13.60
C ILE A 227 -28.90 -43.69 -12.70
#